data_AF-A0A1X2GZY7-F1
#
_entry.id   AF-A0A1X2GZY7-F1
#
_cell.length_a   1.000
_cell.length_b   1.000
_cell.length_c   1.000
_cell.angle_alpha   90.00
_cell.angle_beta   90.00
_cell.angle_gamma   90.00
#
_symmetry.space_group_name_H-M   'P 1'
#
loop_
_entity.id
_entity.type
_entity.pdbx_description
1 polymer ?
#
loop_
_entity_poly.entity_id
_entity_poly.type
_entity_poly.pdbx_seq_one_letter_code
_entity_poly.pdbx_strand_id
1 'polypeptide(L)'
;MSQHESIEKQQQQEKQETAVDEYSYLAESTLRIRELHDAERKLVLLVETAGDALTVLSDDASKDADADQVVREHATAFRGLASRYFGLVNDIQRCLRDNVRYLQKSGSITSSTRESIPFHASVAGHQKELEVWTAAVGLIHQRVQVMNQIAHEKSSDTMSE
;
A
#
# COMPACT_ATOMS: atom_id res chain seq x y z
N MET A 1 55.51 34.11 6.42
CA MET A 1 54.99 32.83 6.98
C MET A 1 53.46 32.78 7.12
N SER A 2 52.70 33.87 6.95
CA SER A 2 51.26 33.90 7.32
C SER A 2 50.26 33.36 6.27
N GLN A 3 50.59 33.31 4.97
CA GLN A 3 49.63 32.91 3.93
C GLN A 3 49.63 31.40 3.65
N HIS A 4 50.79 30.75 3.71
CA HIS A 4 50.89 29.31 3.42
C HIS A 4 50.19 28.47 4.50
N GLU A 5 50.31 28.88 5.77
CA GLU A 5 49.69 28.21 6.92
C GLU A 5 48.15 28.37 6.95
N SER A 6 47.64 29.45 6.34
CA SER A 6 46.19 29.70 6.23
C SER A 6 45.54 28.84 5.13
N ILE A 7 46.23 28.63 4.02
CA ILE A 7 45.79 27.74 2.94
C ILE A 7 45.80 26.28 3.41
N GLU A 8 46.81 25.88 4.18
CA GLU A 8 46.93 24.52 4.70
C GLU A 8 45.81 24.20 5.72
N LYS A 9 45.44 25.16 6.57
CA LYS A 9 44.31 25.03 7.49
C LYS A 9 42.96 24.96 6.77
N GLN A 10 42.75 25.76 5.72
CA GLN A 10 41.53 25.69 4.92
C GLN A 10 41.39 24.34 4.20
N GLN A 11 42.48 23.84 3.60
CA GLN A 11 42.47 22.55 2.92
C GLN A 11 42.26 21.37 3.89
N GLN A 12 42.77 21.45 5.11
CA GLN A 12 42.52 20.43 6.15
C GLN A 12 41.07 20.44 6.64
N GLN A 13 40.46 21.62 6.74
CA GLN A 13 39.07 21.77 7.18
C GLN A 13 38.09 21.26 6.12
N GLU A 14 38.32 21.57 4.84
CA GLU A 14 37.52 21.10 3.70
C GLU A 14 37.65 19.57 3.48
N LYS A 15 38.85 19.01 3.72
CA LYS A 15 39.06 17.54 3.77
C LYS A 15 38.34 16.86 4.93
N GLN A 16 38.25 17.51 6.09
CA GLN A 16 37.53 16.96 7.24
C GLN A 16 36.03 16.97 7.00
N GLU A 17 35.50 18.05 6.42
CA GLU A 17 34.07 18.19 6.14
C GLU A 17 33.59 17.19 5.09
N THR A 18 34.35 17.00 4.01
CA THR A 18 34.05 15.99 2.97
C THR A 18 34.13 14.55 3.49
N ALA A 19 35.08 14.24 4.38
CA ALA A 19 35.18 12.91 4.98
C ALA A 19 33.97 12.59 5.87
N VAL A 20 33.48 13.56 6.66
CA VAL A 20 32.32 13.38 7.54
C VAL A 20 31.04 13.07 6.74
N ASP A 21 30.83 13.75 5.61
CA ASP A 21 29.70 13.47 4.72
C ASP A 21 29.77 12.07 4.07
N GLU A 22 30.97 11.63 3.68
CA GLU A 22 31.16 10.31 3.06
C GLU A 22 30.91 9.16 4.05
N TYR A 23 31.38 9.28 5.31
CA TYR A 23 31.10 8.31 6.36
C TYR A 23 29.62 8.27 6.73
N SER A 24 28.94 9.43 6.76
CA SER A 24 27.51 9.51 7.03
C SER A 24 26.70 8.82 5.94
N TYR A 25 27.04 9.04 4.67
CA TYR A 25 26.39 8.41 3.53
C TYR A 25 26.56 6.88 3.53
N LEU A 26 27.76 6.38 3.85
CA LEU A 26 28.02 4.95 3.93
C LEU A 26 27.25 4.27 5.08
N ALA A 27 27.16 4.94 6.24
CA ALA A 27 26.38 4.46 7.37
C ALA A 27 24.88 4.39 7.05
N GLU A 28 24.34 5.42 6.40
CA GLU A 28 22.93 5.44 5.99
C GLU A 28 22.64 4.37 4.92
N SER A 29 23.52 4.22 3.92
CA SER A 29 23.42 3.16 2.91
C SER A 29 23.41 1.75 3.52
N THR A 30 24.32 1.49 4.47
CA THR A 30 24.38 0.20 5.17
C THR A 30 23.11 -0.10 5.95
N LEU A 31 22.53 0.91 6.60
CA LEU A 31 21.26 0.78 7.32
C LEU A 31 20.11 0.46 6.36
N ARG A 32 20.05 1.10 5.19
CA ARG A 32 19.03 0.83 4.16
C ARG A 32 19.12 -0.58 3.59
N ILE A 33 20.33 -1.09 3.32
CA ILE A 33 20.53 -2.46 2.88
C ILE A 33 20.00 -3.45 3.92
N ARG A 34 20.24 -3.18 5.22
CA ARG A 34 19.72 -4.01 6.31
C ARG A 34 18.19 -3.99 6.36
N GLU A 35 17.58 -2.81 6.27
CA GLU A 35 16.12 -2.67 6.24
C GLU A 35 15.49 -3.41 5.05
N LEU A 36 16.15 -3.41 3.89
CA LEU A 36 15.69 -4.12 2.71
C LEU A 36 15.77 -5.64 2.89
N HIS A 37 16.86 -6.15 3.47
CA HIS A 37 16.98 -7.56 3.83
C HIS A 37 15.94 -7.98 4.88
N ASP A 38 15.58 -7.10 5.80
CA ASP A 38 14.50 -7.36 6.76
C ASP A 38 13.13 -7.41 6.07
N ALA A 39 12.90 -6.56 5.06
CA ALA A 39 11.69 -6.63 4.24
C ALA A 39 11.62 -7.91 3.41
N GLU A 40 12.75 -8.39 2.88
CA GLU A 40 12.84 -9.69 2.18
C GLU A 40 12.46 -10.85 3.10
N ARG A 41 12.96 -10.86 4.33
CA ARG A 41 12.55 -11.87 5.33
C ARG A 41 11.06 -11.79 5.62
N LYS A 42 10.49 -10.59 5.72
CA LYS A 42 9.04 -10.41 5.89
C LYS A 42 8.22 -10.91 4.69
N LEU A 43 8.75 -10.84 3.46
CA LEU A 43 8.10 -11.43 2.28
C LEU A 43 8.00 -12.95 2.37
N VAL A 44 9.03 -13.62 2.90
CA VAL A 44 8.97 -15.06 3.15
C VAL A 44 7.87 -15.39 4.16
N LEU A 45 7.85 -14.68 5.30
CA LEU A 45 6.78 -14.84 6.30
C LEU A 45 5.38 -14.56 5.74
N LEU A 46 5.25 -13.63 4.79
CA LEU A 46 3.98 -13.32 4.14
C LEU A 46 3.45 -14.54 3.36
N VAL A 47 4.33 -15.22 2.62
CA VAL A 47 3.99 -16.43 1.85
C VAL A 47 3.64 -17.58 2.79
N GLU A 48 4.41 -17.78 3.85
CA GLU A 48 4.12 -18.79 4.88
C GLU A 48 2.74 -18.54 5.52
N THR A 49 2.47 -17.29 5.92
CA THR A 49 1.18 -16.91 6.54
C THR A 49 0.01 -17.12 5.57
N ALA A 50 0.20 -16.89 4.27
CA ALA A 50 -0.80 -17.17 3.25
C ALA A 50 -1.03 -18.68 3.07
N GLY A 51 0.03 -19.48 3.13
CA GLY A 51 -0.04 -20.94 3.14
C GLY A 51 -0.84 -21.46 4.33
N ASP A 52 -0.50 -21.01 5.54
CA ASP A 52 -1.22 -21.37 6.77
C ASP A 52 -2.71 -20.99 6.68
N ALA A 53 -3.02 -19.81 6.15
CA ALA A 53 -4.39 -19.34 5.98
C ALA A 53 -5.18 -20.24 5.00
N LEU A 54 -4.54 -20.69 3.92
CA LEU A 54 -5.16 -21.60 2.97
C LEU A 54 -5.36 -22.99 3.56
N THR A 55 -4.43 -23.48 4.39
CA THR A 55 -4.58 -24.75 5.10
C THR A 55 -5.78 -24.73 6.02
N VAL A 56 -5.99 -23.67 6.80
CA VAL A 56 -7.17 -23.51 7.67
C VAL A 56 -8.48 -23.54 6.89
N LEU A 57 -8.49 -23.02 5.66
CA LEU A 57 -9.68 -23.05 4.78
C LEU A 57 -9.89 -24.39 4.07
N SER A 58 -8.82 -25.18 3.89
CA SER A 58 -8.85 -26.43 3.12
C SER A 58 -9.05 -27.67 4.00
N ASP A 59 -8.97 -27.51 5.31
CA ASP A 59 -9.14 -28.59 6.27
C ASP A 59 -10.63 -28.95 6.37
N ASP A 60 -11.00 -30.03 5.66
CA ASP A 60 -12.35 -30.57 5.58
C ASP A 60 -12.73 -31.12 6.96
N ALA A 61 -13.54 -30.35 7.69
CA ALA A 61 -14.01 -30.66 9.03
C ALA A 61 -14.49 -32.13 9.13
N SER A 62 -13.81 -32.89 9.99
CA SER A 62 -14.13 -34.28 10.31
C SER A 62 -15.62 -34.46 10.65
N LYS A 63 -16.26 -35.46 10.05
CA LYS A 63 -17.70 -35.78 10.11
C LYS A 63 -18.29 -36.02 11.51
N ASP A 64 -17.49 -35.98 12.58
CA ASP A 64 -17.87 -36.35 13.95
C ASP A 64 -17.87 -35.18 14.95
N ALA A 65 -17.52 -33.95 14.53
CA ALA A 65 -17.54 -32.75 15.39
C ALA A 65 -18.75 -31.85 15.08
N ASP A 66 -19.23 -31.11 16.08
CA ASP A 66 -20.27 -30.09 15.93
C ASP A 66 -19.83 -29.06 14.87
N ALA A 67 -20.39 -29.17 13.66
CA ALA A 67 -19.92 -28.47 12.47
C ALA A 67 -19.90 -26.95 12.67
N ASP A 68 -20.86 -26.42 13.44
CA ASP A 68 -20.94 -24.99 13.75
C ASP A 68 -19.77 -24.52 14.64
N GLN A 69 -19.29 -25.38 15.54
CA GLN A 69 -18.15 -25.06 16.39
C GLN A 69 -16.85 -25.07 15.59
N VAL A 70 -16.65 -26.07 14.72
CA VAL A 70 -15.47 -26.16 13.84
C VAL A 70 -15.40 -24.97 12.88
N VAL A 71 -16.53 -24.59 12.26
CA VAL A 71 -16.58 -23.43 11.36
C VAL A 71 -16.21 -22.13 12.09
N ARG A 72 -16.68 -21.92 13.32
CA ARG A 72 -16.33 -20.73 14.12
C ARG A 72 -14.84 -20.69 14.48
N GLU A 73 -14.26 -21.83 14.81
CA GLU A 73 -12.83 -21.96 15.14
C GLU A 73 -11.96 -21.66 13.92
N HIS A 74 -12.28 -22.25 12.77
CA HIS A 74 -11.57 -22.00 11.50
C HIS A 74 -11.72 -20.54 11.05
N ALA A 75 -12.91 -19.95 11.17
CA ALA A 75 -13.13 -18.55 10.85
C ALA A 75 -12.30 -17.60 11.73
N THR A 76 -12.16 -17.93 13.02
CA THR A 76 -11.35 -17.14 13.96
C THR A 76 -9.86 -17.27 13.67
N ALA A 77 -9.38 -18.50 13.42
CA ALA A 77 -8.00 -18.77 13.04
C ALA A 77 -7.63 -18.08 11.72
N PHE A 78 -8.49 -18.19 10.69
CA PHE A 78 -8.31 -17.51 9.42
C PHE A 78 -8.27 -16.00 9.58
N ARG A 79 -9.18 -15.41 10.39
CA ARG A 79 -9.18 -13.97 10.64
C ARG A 79 -7.88 -13.48 11.29
N GLY A 80 -7.31 -14.27 12.20
CA GLY A 80 -6.01 -13.98 12.80
C GLY A 80 -4.88 -13.98 11.77
N LEU A 81 -4.85 -15.00 10.91
CA LEU A 81 -3.86 -15.13 9.84
C LEU A 81 -4.01 -14.03 8.77
N ALA A 82 -5.24 -13.69 8.39
CA ALA A 82 -5.53 -12.60 7.46
C ALA A 82 -5.07 -11.25 8.01
N SER A 83 -5.35 -10.97 9.30
CA SER A 83 -4.87 -9.75 9.96
C SER A 83 -3.33 -9.68 9.97
N ARG A 84 -2.66 -10.81 10.23
CA ARG A 84 -1.20 -10.91 10.20
C ARG A 84 -0.65 -10.71 8.79
N TYR A 85 -1.28 -11.31 7.78
CA TYR A 85 -0.93 -11.14 6.37
C TYR A 85 -0.99 -9.67 5.96
N PHE A 86 -2.11 -8.98 6.19
CA PHE A 86 -2.24 -7.56 5.85
C PHE A 86 -1.28 -6.66 6.64
N GLY A 87 -0.98 -7.01 7.89
CA GLY A 87 0.06 -6.36 8.68
C GLY A 87 1.43 -6.45 8.01
N LEU A 88 1.83 -7.65 7.59
CA LEU A 88 3.09 -7.89 6.89
C LEU A 88 3.16 -7.13 5.54
N VAL A 89 2.07 -7.12 4.76
CA VAL A 89 1.99 -6.35 3.50
C VAL A 89 2.25 -4.87 3.76
N ASN A 90 1.58 -4.28 4.74
CA ASN A 90 1.71 -2.86 5.05
C ASN A 90 3.15 -2.51 5.49
N ASP A 91 3.75 -3.36 6.31
CA ASP A 91 5.14 -3.21 6.77
C ASP A 91 6.14 -3.24 5.60
N ILE A 92 6.01 -4.22 4.70
CA ILE A 92 6.86 -4.35 3.52
C ILE A 92 6.69 -3.13 2.61
N GLN A 93 5.45 -2.74 2.33
CA GLN A 93 5.15 -1.57 1.50
C GLN A 93 5.68 -0.26 2.10
N ARG A 94 5.66 -0.11 3.43
CA ARG A 94 6.25 1.04 4.11
C ARG A 94 7.78 1.04 3.95
N CYS A 95 8.43 -0.07 4.26
CA CYS A 95 9.89 -0.20 4.13
C CYS A 95 10.38 0.08 2.70
N LEU A 96 9.72 -0.49 1.69
CA LEU A 96 10.06 -0.26 0.29
C LEU A 96 9.87 1.21 -0.12
N ARG A 97 8.78 1.86 0.32
CA ARG A 97 8.55 3.29 0.05
C ARG A 97 9.62 4.17 0.66
N ASP A 98 10.02 3.88 1.89
CA ASP A 98 11.05 4.66 2.59
C ASP A 98 12.42 4.49 1.90
N ASN A 99 12.75 3.28 1.43
CA ASN A 99 13.96 3.02 0.65
C ASN A 99 13.94 3.72 -0.73
N VAL A 100 12.82 3.69 -1.45
CA VAL A 100 12.68 4.41 -2.73
C VAL A 100 12.81 5.92 -2.52
N ARG A 101 12.20 6.48 -1.46
CA ARG A 101 12.34 7.91 -1.11
C ARG A 101 13.79 8.27 -0.79
N TYR A 102 14.50 7.41 -0.06
CA TYR A 102 15.92 7.60 0.21
C TYR A 102 16.74 7.64 -1.09
N LEU A 103 16.53 6.67 -1.97
CA LEU A 103 17.22 6.60 -3.27
C LEU A 103 16.87 7.77 -4.21
N GLN A 104 15.64 8.30 -4.13
CA GLN A 104 15.25 9.55 -4.80
C GLN A 104 16.00 10.75 -4.23
N LYS A 105 16.14 10.84 -2.91
CA LYS A 105 16.84 11.93 -2.23
C LYS A 105 18.35 11.89 -2.49
N SER A 106 18.94 10.70 -2.59
CA SER A 106 20.37 10.52 -2.88
C SER A 106 20.72 10.69 -4.37
N GLY A 107 19.74 10.98 -5.24
CA GLY A 107 19.96 11.19 -6.67
C GLY A 107 20.35 9.92 -7.44
N SER A 108 20.30 8.75 -6.80
CA SER A 108 20.71 7.47 -7.38
C SER A 108 19.69 6.89 -8.35
N ILE A 109 18.45 7.39 -8.35
CA ILE A 109 17.41 7.05 -9.32
C ILE A 109 17.28 8.24 -10.28
N THR A 110 17.85 8.10 -11.48
CA THR A 110 17.67 9.08 -12.55
C THR A 110 16.19 9.19 -12.91
N SER A 111 15.73 10.40 -13.28
CA SER A 111 14.31 10.68 -13.59
C SER A 111 13.70 9.81 -14.72
N SER A 112 14.48 8.94 -15.36
CA SER A 112 14.04 7.95 -16.35
C SER A 112 13.34 6.72 -15.75
N THR A 113 13.39 6.48 -14.44
CA THR A 113 12.58 5.44 -13.76
C THR A 113 11.26 5.98 -13.18
N ARG A 114 10.99 7.28 -13.36
CA ARG A 114 9.73 7.94 -12.96
C ARG A 114 8.51 7.38 -13.72
N GLU A 115 8.72 6.72 -14.86
CA GLU A 115 7.69 6.01 -15.64
C GLU A 115 7.57 4.50 -15.31
N SER A 116 8.50 3.89 -14.56
CA SER A 116 8.61 2.42 -14.44
C SER A 116 8.57 1.88 -13.00
N ILE A 117 7.92 2.59 -12.09
CA ILE A 117 7.36 1.92 -10.91
C ILE A 117 5.85 2.04 -11.05
N PRO A 118 5.18 1.07 -11.69
CA PRO A 118 3.73 1.03 -11.67
C PRO A 118 3.34 0.78 -10.22
N PHE A 119 3.02 1.86 -9.51
CA PHE A 119 2.13 1.79 -8.37
C PHE A 119 0.82 1.21 -8.90
N HIS A 120 0.67 -0.12 -8.84
CA HIS A 120 -0.65 -0.70 -8.63
C HIS A 120 -1.07 -0.32 -7.22
N ALA A 121 -1.43 0.95 -7.00
CA ALA A 121 -2.56 1.21 -6.12
C ALA A 121 -3.65 0.27 -6.62
N SER A 122 -4.25 -0.55 -5.75
CA SER A 122 -5.29 -1.48 -6.15
C SER A 122 -6.44 -0.69 -6.79
N VAL A 123 -6.36 -0.49 -8.11
CA VAL A 123 -7.36 0.21 -8.91
C VAL A 123 -8.60 -0.67 -8.99
N ALA A 124 -8.48 -1.98 -8.73
CA ALA A 124 -9.62 -2.88 -8.63
C ALA A 124 -10.64 -2.44 -7.58
N GLY A 125 -10.20 -1.95 -6.41
CA GLY A 125 -11.10 -1.43 -5.37
C GLY A 125 -11.77 -0.13 -5.79
N HIS A 126 -10.97 0.83 -6.25
CA HIS A 126 -11.46 2.16 -6.65
C HIS A 126 -12.35 2.11 -7.90
N GLN A 127 -12.03 1.25 -8.87
CA GLN A 127 -12.83 1.00 -10.08
C GLN A 127 -14.18 0.38 -9.70
N LYS A 128 -14.18 -0.63 -8.82
CA LYS A 128 -15.41 -1.26 -8.35
C LYS A 128 -16.28 -0.28 -7.56
N GLU A 129 -15.68 0.54 -6.71
CA GLU A 129 -16.40 1.61 -6.03
C GLU A 129 -16.99 2.62 -7.03
N LEU A 130 -16.22 3.04 -8.05
CA LEU A 130 -16.69 3.96 -9.08
C LEU A 130 -17.84 3.36 -9.91
N GLU A 131 -17.79 2.07 -10.23
CA GLU A 131 -18.87 1.33 -10.89
C GLU A 131 -20.14 1.29 -10.02
N VAL A 132 -19.99 1.04 -8.72
CA VAL A 132 -21.11 1.07 -7.76
C VAL A 132 -21.71 2.47 -7.65
N TRP A 133 -20.87 3.51 -7.57
CA TRP A 133 -21.33 4.91 -7.55
C TRP A 133 -22.03 5.30 -8.85
N THR A 134 -21.51 4.88 -9.99
CA THR A 134 -22.11 5.15 -11.31
C THR A 134 -23.46 4.45 -11.45
N ALA A 135 -23.56 3.20 -11.01
CA ALA A 135 -24.84 2.47 -10.99
C ALA A 135 -25.86 3.12 -10.06
N ALA A 136 -25.45 3.59 -8.87
CA ALA A 136 -26.31 4.30 -7.93
C ALA A 136 -26.82 5.63 -8.52
N VAL A 137 -25.96 6.41 -9.16
CA VAL A 137 -26.35 7.66 -9.84
C VAL A 137 -27.32 7.37 -10.99
N GLY A 138 -27.10 6.31 -11.77
CA GLY A 138 -28.02 5.88 -12.82
C GLY A 138 -29.41 5.54 -12.29
N LEU A 139 -29.49 4.82 -11.17
CA LEU A 139 -30.76 4.49 -10.51
C LEU A 139 -31.49 5.74 -10.00
N ILE A 140 -30.75 6.69 -9.41
CA ILE A 140 -31.31 7.98 -8.96
C ILE A 140 -31.85 8.74 -10.17
N HIS A 141 -31.09 8.82 -11.26
CA HIS A 141 -31.52 9.51 -12.48
C HIS A 141 -32.80 8.89 -13.05
N GLN A 142 -32.87 7.56 -13.12
CA GLN A 142 -34.06 6.84 -13.57
C GLN A 142 -35.28 7.14 -12.67
N ARG A 143 -35.11 7.12 -11.34
CA ARG A 143 -36.19 7.48 -10.41
C ARG A 143 -36.65 8.92 -10.57
N VAL A 144 -35.72 9.87 -10.76
CA VAL A 144 -36.05 11.27 -10.98
C VAL A 144 -36.82 11.46 -12.29
N GLN A 145 -36.44 10.75 -13.37
CA GLN A 145 -37.19 10.78 -14.62
C GLN A 145 -38.61 10.23 -14.47
N VAL A 146 -38.78 9.10 -13.77
CA VAL A 146 -40.11 8.53 -13.50
C VAL A 146 -40.96 9.49 -12.66
N MET A 147 -40.37 10.12 -11.64
CA MET A 147 -41.07 11.12 -10.84
C MET A 147 -41.49 12.35 -11.67
N ASN A 148 -40.63 12.80 -12.59
CA ASN A 148 -40.97 13.90 -13.51
C ASN A 148 -42.07 13.52 -14.51
N GLN A 149 -42.09 12.28 -15.00
CA GLN A 149 -43.15 11.78 -15.87
C GLN A 149 -44.49 11.72 -15.13
N ILE A 150 -44.51 11.16 -13.92
CA ILE A 150 -45.71 11.12 -13.07
C ILE A 150 -46.20 12.53 -12.72
N ALA A 151 -45.28 13.47 -12.46
CA ALA A 151 -45.63 14.88 -12.22
C ALA A 151 -46.22 15.57 -13.46
N HIS A 152 -45.76 15.21 -14.66
CA HIS A 152 -46.32 15.70 -15.93
C HIS A 152 -47.68 15.07 -16.26
N GLU A 153 -47.87 13.78 -16.00
CA GLU A 153 -49.18 13.12 -16.17
C GLU A 153 -50.21 13.70 -15.19
N LYS A 154 -49.82 13.92 -13.93
CA LYS A 154 -50.72 14.48 -12.92
C LYS A 154 -51.12 15.94 -13.16
N SER A 155 -50.31 16.72 -13.90
CA SER A 155 -50.67 18.09 -14.30
C SER A 155 -51.56 18.12 -15.56
N SER A 156 -51.52 17.07 -16.39
CA SER A 156 -52.42 16.90 -17.53
C SER A 156 -53.84 16.47 -17.13
N ASP A 157 -53.98 15.62 -16.11
CA ASP A 157 -55.30 15.16 -15.63
C ASP A 157 -56.10 16.27 -14.91
N THR A 158 -55.45 17.26 -14.30
CA THR A 158 -56.14 18.39 -13.63
C THR A 158 -56.71 19.46 -14.57
N MET A 159 -56.55 19.33 -15.89
CA MET A 159 -57.13 20.24 -16.88
C MET A 159 -58.28 19.64 -17.70
N SER A 160 -58.70 18.40 -17.41
CA SER A 160 -59.78 17.70 -18.13
C SER A 160 -61.02 17.39 -17.28
N GLU A 161 -61.21 18.08 -16.14
CA GLU A 161 -62.44 18.02 -15.33
C GLU A 161 -63.20 19.35 -15.36
#